data_AF-A0A958JRV3-F1
#
_entry.id   AF-A0A958JRV3-F1
#
_cell.length_a   1.000
_cell.length_b   1.000
_cell.length_c   1.000
_cell.angle_alpha   90.00
_cell.angle_beta   90.00
_cell.angle_gamma   90.00
#
_symmetry.space_group_name_H-M   'P 1'
#
loop_
_entity.id
_entity.type
_entity.pdbx_description
1 polymer ?
#
loop_
_entity_poly.entity_id
_entity_poly.type
_entity_poly.pdbx_seq_one_letter_code
_entity_poly.pdbx_strand_id
1 'polypeptide(L)'
;ENLQSSFPALVLENGENGAPDVLKLRRNRILEVLALCQDVSIGATTLPVSRNDYSVSGCVNANVLNSYNAFEAVRMEDGGATRVFVFDLTTREGEFLDYTEESSFGNVYSLSTSAVTSNYSALNTAVYLLEEYLFEVDTSSNVLTLEFEGNSAQQNTVAFDVTNFQVVLTMDDDTQITELLDDDATYDWKNLKLVQVTLSGARERKGITYGTSLSANYFPRNVLSYDG
;
A
#
# COMPACT_ATOMS: atom_id res chain seq x y z
N GLU A 1 -11.28 -4.59 6.25
CA GLU A 1 -9.90 -4.15 5.97
C GLU A 1 -9.31 -3.72 7.30
N ASN A 2 -8.25 -4.36 7.76
CA ASN A 2 -7.67 -4.10 9.09
C ASN A 2 -6.41 -3.24 8.95
N LEU A 3 -6.53 -2.16 8.17
CA LEU A 3 -5.49 -1.14 8.06
C LEU A 3 -5.76 -0.08 9.13
N GLN A 4 -4.72 0.29 9.86
CA GLN A 4 -4.79 1.36 10.84
C GLN A 4 -5.03 2.70 10.13
N SER A 5 -5.65 3.66 10.82
CA SER A 5 -5.86 5.03 10.30
C SER A 5 -4.55 5.70 9.87
N SER A 6 -3.48 5.46 10.61
CA SER A 6 -2.14 5.97 10.31
C SER A 6 -1.47 5.32 9.08
N PHE A 7 -2.01 4.21 8.57
CA PHE A 7 -1.47 3.55 7.40
C PHE A 7 -2.01 4.20 6.11
N PRO A 8 -1.18 4.61 5.14
CA PRO A 8 -1.64 5.21 3.90
C PRO A 8 -2.28 4.17 2.95
N ALA A 9 -3.55 3.82 3.17
CA ALA A 9 -4.26 2.86 2.32
C ALA A 9 -4.60 3.42 0.93
N LEU A 10 -4.61 4.74 0.78
CA LEU A 10 -4.81 5.45 -0.47
C LEU A 10 -3.76 6.57 -0.54
N VAL A 11 -3.05 6.64 -1.66
CA VAL A 11 -2.13 7.73 -1.99
C VAL A 11 -2.57 8.34 -3.30
N LEU A 12 -2.67 9.65 -3.34
CA LEU A 12 -2.96 10.43 -4.53
C LEU A 12 -1.87 11.48 -4.71
N GLU A 13 -1.11 11.36 -5.79
CA GLU A 13 -0.13 12.36 -6.21
C GLU A 13 -0.74 13.19 -7.34
N ASN A 14 -0.81 14.50 -7.15
CA ASN A 14 -1.42 15.42 -8.11
C ASN A 14 -0.48 15.66 -9.29
N GLY A 15 -0.99 15.52 -10.51
CA GLY A 15 -0.24 15.85 -11.71
C GLY A 15 -0.10 17.37 -11.87
N GLU A 16 1.14 17.89 -11.78
CA GLU A 16 1.37 19.32 -11.91
C GLU A 16 0.91 19.89 -13.26
N ASN A 17 0.35 21.10 -13.25
CA ASN A 17 -0.09 21.83 -14.45
C ASN A 17 -1.12 21.06 -15.33
N GLY A 18 -1.93 20.19 -14.70
CA GLY A 18 -2.95 19.39 -15.39
C GLY A 18 -2.40 18.15 -16.07
N ALA A 19 -1.17 17.73 -15.71
CA ALA A 19 -0.67 16.40 -16.02
C ALA A 19 -1.55 15.32 -15.34
N PRO A 20 -1.53 14.07 -15.82
CA PRO A 20 -2.24 12.98 -15.16
C PRO A 20 -1.78 12.77 -13.72
N ASP A 21 -2.72 12.46 -12.83
CA ASP A 21 -2.47 12.08 -11.45
C ASP A 21 -1.92 10.66 -11.34
N VAL A 22 -1.40 10.32 -10.17
CA VAL A 22 -1.03 8.94 -9.80
C VAL A 22 -1.88 8.51 -8.62
N LEU A 23 -2.58 7.38 -8.74
CA LEU A 23 -3.42 6.83 -7.68
C LEU A 23 -2.88 5.47 -7.23
N LYS A 24 -2.50 5.37 -5.97
CA LYS A 24 -2.07 4.12 -5.32
C LYS A 24 -3.13 3.67 -4.33
N LEU A 25 -3.57 2.43 -4.44
CA LEU A 25 -4.53 1.81 -3.53
C LEU A 25 -3.89 0.59 -2.88
N ARG A 26 -3.98 0.48 -1.55
CA ARG A 26 -3.44 -0.63 -0.78
C ARG A 26 -4.54 -1.34 -0.01
N ARG A 27 -4.47 -2.66 0.04
CA ARG A 27 -5.44 -3.51 0.74
C ARG A 27 -4.74 -4.66 1.42
N ASN A 28 -5.13 -4.93 2.67
CA ASN A 28 -4.73 -6.15 3.38
C ASN A 28 -5.22 -7.42 2.68
N ARG A 29 -4.31 -8.38 2.46
CA ARG A 29 -4.64 -9.75 2.03
C ARG A 29 -5.22 -10.58 3.18
N ILE A 30 -4.75 -10.34 4.40
CA ILE A 30 -5.21 -11.00 5.63
C ILE A 30 -5.46 -9.99 6.75
N LEU A 31 -6.17 -10.40 7.80
CA LEU A 31 -6.52 -9.49 8.91
C LEU A 31 -5.36 -9.31 9.89
N GLU A 32 -4.47 -10.29 9.92
CA GLU A 32 -3.34 -10.39 10.81
C GLU A 32 -2.25 -9.38 10.41
N VAL A 33 -1.69 -8.72 11.42
CA VAL A 33 -0.57 -7.78 11.29
C VAL A 33 0.50 -8.25 12.27
N LEU A 34 1.76 -8.20 11.85
CA LEU A 34 2.90 -8.48 12.71
C LEU A 34 3.53 -7.16 13.15
N ALA A 35 4.06 -7.11 14.38
CA ALA A 35 4.81 -5.96 14.88
C ALA A 35 6.28 -6.33 15.03
N LEU A 36 7.18 -5.41 14.68
CA LEU A 36 8.61 -5.62 14.92
C LEU A 36 8.91 -5.61 16.41
N CYS A 37 9.74 -6.56 16.83
CA CYS A 37 10.12 -6.72 18.23
C CYS A 37 11.56 -6.30 18.53
N GLN A 38 12.31 -5.89 17.53
CA GLN A 38 13.64 -5.29 17.66
C GLN A 38 13.81 -4.26 16.54
N ASP A 39 14.67 -3.28 16.77
CA ASP A 39 15.04 -2.32 15.74
C ASP A 39 15.72 -3.06 14.57
N VAL A 40 15.39 -2.67 13.36
CA VAL A 40 15.96 -3.22 12.13
C VAL A 40 16.73 -2.11 11.44
N SER A 41 18.02 -2.32 11.25
CA SER A 41 18.88 -1.35 10.54
C SER A 41 18.87 -1.60 9.03
N ILE A 42 19.15 -0.55 8.27
CA ILE A 42 19.36 -0.62 6.82
C ILE A 42 20.27 -1.80 6.43
N GLY A 43 19.87 -2.55 5.40
CA GLY A 43 20.59 -3.72 4.89
C GLY A 43 20.28 -5.04 5.61
N ALA A 44 19.51 -5.03 6.69
CA ALA A 44 19.06 -6.27 7.34
C ALA A 44 18.13 -7.07 6.43
N THR A 45 18.26 -8.40 6.46
CA THR A 45 17.45 -9.35 5.66
C THR A 45 16.52 -10.19 6.52
N THR A 46 16.29 -9.78 7.76
CA THR A 46 15.45 -10.49 8.71
C THR A 46 14.63 -9.51 9.52
N LEU A 47 13.31 -9.72 9.57
CA LEU A 47 12.38 -8.94 10.38
C LEU A 47 12.00 -9.74 11.63
N PRO A 48 12.51 -9.38 12.82
CA PRO A 48 12.18 -10.07 14.05
C PRO A 48 10.78 -9.67 14.55
N VAL A 49 9.92 -10.67 14.72
CA VAL A 49 8.54 -10.56 15.23
C VAL A 49 8.44 -11.40 16.52
N SER A 50 7.84 -10.87 17.60
CA SER A 50 8.00 -11.46 18.94
C SER A 50 7.29 -12.82 19.12
N ARG A 51 7.41 -13.44 20.30
CA ARG A 51 6.46 -14.46 20.78
C ARG A 51 5.78 -13.97 22.06
N ASN A 52 4.61 -14.53 22.37
CA ASN A 52 3.87 -14.28 23.62
C ASN A 52 4.62 -14.57 24.91
N ASP A 53 5.58 -15.49 24.88
CA ASP A 53 6.24 -16.05 26.04
C ASP A 53 7.64 -15.49 26.27
N TYR A 54 7.99 -14.38 25.61
CA TYR A 54 9.34 -13.87 25.60
C TYR A 54 9.46 -12.36 25.83
N SER A 55 9.87 -12.01 27.05
CA SER A 55 10.31 -10.66 27.37
C SER A 55 11.83 -10.56 27.23
N VAL A 56 12.30 -9.99 26.11
CA VAL A 56 13.65 -9.42 26.04
C VAL A 56 13.54 -7.92 26.15
N SER A 57 14.58 -7.27 26.65
CA SER A 57 14.73 -5.82 26.50
C SER A 57 14.56 -5.43 25.02
N GLY A 58 13.54 -4.64 24.70
CA GLY A 58 13.19 -4.21 23.33
C GLY A 58 12.03 -4.97 22.68
N CYS A 59 11.63 -6.13 23.23
CA CYS A 59 10.61 -7.01 22.67
C CYS A 59 9.33 -6.91 23.51
N VAL A 60 8.28 -6.25 22.99
CA VAL A 60 6.95 -6.28 23.63
C VAL A 60 6.26 -7.58 23.25
N ASN A 61 5.80 -8.31 24.27
CA ASN A 61 4.98 -9.52 24.10
C ASN A 61 3.75 -9.18 23.24
N ALA A 62 3.70 -9.74 22.04
CA ALA A 62 2.52 -9.70 21.20
C ALA A 62 2.08 -11.15 20.91
N ASN A 63 0.77 -11.38 20.90
CA ASN A 63 0.17 -12.68 20.56
C ASN A 63 0.17 -12.93 19.07
N VAL A 64 1.39 -13.10 18.55
CA VAL A 64 1.62 -13.18 17.11
C VAL A 64 1.69 -14.60 16.58
N LEU A 65 1.57 -15.67 17.38
CA LEU A 65 1.65 -17.03 16.84
C LEU A 65 0.59 -17.27 15.76
N ASN A 66 -0.64 -16.81 15.99
CA ASN A 66 -1.70 -16.89 14.99
C ASN A 66 -1.37 -16.04 13.76
N SER A 67 -0.90 -14.80 13.94
CA SER A 67 -0.48 -13.92 12.85
C SER A 67 0.66 -14.50 12.03
N TYR A 68 1.67 -15.03 12.71
CA TYR A 68 2.85 -15.65 12.10
C TYR A 68 2.46 -16.87 11.27
N ASN A 69 1.63 -17.76 11.80
CA ASN A 69 1.12 -18.90 11.06
C ASN A 69 0.24 -18.48 9.86
N ALA A 70 -0.50 -17.36 9.97
CA ALA A 70 -1.28 -16.83 8.86
C ALA A 70 -0.38 -16.28 7.74
N PHE A 71 0.71 -15.61 8.09
CA PHE A 71 1.72 -15.16 7.12
C PHE A 71 2.38 -16.33 6.39
N GLU A 72 2.76 -17.38 7.14
CA GLU A 72 3.30 -18.62 6.57
C GLU A 72 2.30 -19.27 5.61
N ALA A 73 1.02 -19.36 6.00
CA ALA A 73 -0.01 -19.95 5.14
C ALA A 73 -0.16 -19.23 3.80
N VAL A 74 -0.18 -17.89 3.80
CA VAL A 74 -0.26 -17.08 2.57
C VAL A 74 1.00 -17.27 1.73
N ARG A 75 2.19 -17.21 2.33
CA ARG A 75 3.45 -17.43 1.59
C ARG A 75 3.48 -18.81 0.93
N MET A 76 2.99 -19.84 1.63
CA MET A 76 2.92 -21.20 1.09
C MET A 76 1.87 -21.35 -0.02
N GLU A 77 0.74 -20.65 0.08
CA GLU A 77 -0.26 -20.57 -1.01
C GLU A 77 0.32 -19.91 -2.27
N ASP A 78 1.16 -18.90 -2.10
CA ASP A 78 1.84 -18.18 -3.20
C ASP A 78 3.05 -18.94 -3.77
N GLY A 79 3.28 -20.19 -3.36
CA GLY A 79 4.35 -21.04 -3.90
C GLY A 79 5.68 -20.93 -3.16
N GLY A 80 5.67 -20.45 -1.92
CA GLY A 80 6.82 -20.42 -1.01
C GLY A 80 7.55 -19.08 -0.93
N ALA A 81 7.12 -18.07 -1.69
CA ALA A 81 7.59 -16.71 -1.57
C ALA A 81 6.43 -15.73 -1.82
N THR A 82 6.42 -14.61 -1.12
CA THR A 82 5.43 -13.54 -1.28
C THR A 82 6.05 -12.20 -0.91
N ARG A 83 5.31 -11.09 -0.97
CA ARG A 83 5.81 -9.76 -0.55
C ARG A 83 5.15 -9.32 0.74
N VAL A 84 5.93 -8.78 1.66
CA VAL A 84 5.42 -8.08 2.84
C VAL A 84 5.69 -6.59 2.71
N PHE A 85 4.82 -5.77 3.28
CA PHE A 85 5.04 -4.34 3.40
C PHE A 85 5.40 -4.02 4.85
N VAL A 86 6.58 -3.46 5.07
CA VAL A 86 7.02 -2.97 6.38
C VAL A 86 6.74 -1.46 6.44
N PHE A 87 6.20 -0.97 7.55
CA PHE A 87 5.80 0.43 7.71
C PHE A 87 6.07 0.92 9.13
N ASP A 88 6.90 1.96 9.28
CA ASP A 88 7.11 2.65 10.55
C ASP A 88 6.03 3.71 10.75
N LEU A 89 5.20 3.54 11.76
CA LEU A 89 4.07 4.41 12.10
C LEU A 89 4.50 5.80 12.59
N THR A 90 5.78 5.99 12.95
CA THR A 90 6.33 7.26 13.43
C THR A 90 6.94 8.07 12.28
N THR A 91 7.82 7.45 11.49
CA THR A 91 8.46 8.14 10.36
C THR A 91 7.58 8.14 9.10
N ARG A 92 6.58 7.26 9.04
CA ARG A 92 5.73 6.99 7.88
C ARG A 92 6.50 6.48 6.66
N GLU A 93 7.70 5.95 6.88
CA GLU A 93 8.45 5.25 5.85
C GLU A 93 7.94 3.81 5.74
N GLY A 94 7.83 3.31 4.51
CA GLY A 94 7.54 1.91 4.26
C GLY A 94 8.02 1.42 2.92
N GLU A 95 8.23 0.11 2.83
CA GLU A 95 8.72 -0.54 1.63
C GLU A 95 8.18 -1.97 1.51
N PHE A 96 8.12 -2.46 0.27
CA PHE A 96 7.86 -3.87 0.00
C PHE A 96 9.14 -4.68 0.02
N LEU A 97 9.09 -5.83 0.69
CA LEU A 97 10.20 -6.77 0.81
C LEU A 97 9.79 -8.16 0.32
N ASP A 98 10.71 -8.84 -0.35
CA ASP A 98 10.52 -10.24 -0.76
C ASP A 98 10.65 -11.14 0.46
N TYR A 99 9.59 -11.81 0.85
CA TYR A 99 9.50 -12.68 2.03
C TYR A 99 9.48 -14.15 1.60
N THR A 100 10.48 -14.91 2.04
CA THR A 100 10.77 -16.24 1.48
C THR A 100 10.72 -17.38 2.50
N GLU A 101 10.93 -17.07 3.77
CA GLU A 101 11.04 -18.09 4.82
C GLU A 101 10.75 -17.46 6.17
N GLU A 102 10.27 -18.27 7.11
CA GLU A 102 10.25 -17.93 8.51
C GLU A 102 11.23 -18.78 9.31
N SER A 103 11.81 -18.17 10.34
CA SER A 103 12.70 -18.88 11.24
C SER A 103 12.33 -18.61 12.69
N SER A 104 12.72 -19.54 13.56
CA SER A 104 12.63 -19.34 14.99
C SER A 104 13.99 -19.62 15.62
N PHE A 105 14.49 -18.67 16.41
CA PHE A 105 15.70 -18.85 17.19
C PHE A 105 15.40 -18.55 18.66
N GLY A 106 15.46 -19.60 19.49
CA GLY A 106 14.99 -19.53 20.86
C GLY A 106 13.50 -19.18 20.91
N ASN A 107 13.21 -17.97 21.37
CA ASN A 107 11.83 -17.49 21.53
C ASN A 107 11.50 -16.27 20.64
N VAL A 108 12.28 -16.03 19.59
CA VAL A 108 11.99 -14.98 18.59
C VAL A 108 11.57 -15.66 17.29
N TYR A 109 10.45 -15.19 16.73
CA TYR A 109 10.08 -15.50 15.36
C TYR A 109 10.68 -14.44 14.43
N SER A 110 11.05 -14.84 13.22
CA SER A 110 11.61 -13.90 12.25
C SER A 110 11.13 -14.23 10.86
N LEU A 111 10.93 -13.21 10.05
CA LEU A 111 10.70 -13.34 8.61
C LEU A 111 12.02 -13.09 7.88
N SER A 112 12.43 -14.00 7.01
CA SER A 112 13.54 -13.81 6.08
C SER A 112 13.05 -12.98 4.89
N THR A 113 13.69 -11.83 4.66
CA THR A 113 13.28 -10.86 3.65
C THR A 113 14.41 -10.44 2.73
N SER A 114 14.09 -9.74 1.63
CA SER A 114 15.06 -8.88 0.96
C SER A 114 15.63 -7.83 1.93
N ALA A 115 16.78 -7.25 1.58
CA ALA A 115 17.44 -6.25 2.40
C ALA A 115 16.57 -4.99 2.52
N VAL A 116 16.34 -4.52 3.74
CA VAL A 116 15.62 -3.26 3.99
C VAL A 116 16.43 -2.04 3.56
N THR A 117 15.75 -1.01 3.08
CA THR A 117 16.36 0.24 2.62
C THR A 117 16.26 1.38 3.64
N SER A 118 15.38 1.22 4.65
CA SER A 118 15.22 2.15 5.78
C SER A 118 15.56 1.50 7.12
N ASN A 119 15.68 2.33 8.16
CA ASN A 119 15.74 1.87 9.54
C ASN A 119 14.31 1.82 10.10
N TYR A 120 13.98 0.75 10.81
CA TYR A 120 12.66 0.55 11.41
C TYR A 120 12.78 0.39 12.91
N SER A 121 11.99 1.16 13.67
CA SER A 121 11.98 1.08 15.12
C SER A 121 11.09 -0.06 15.62
N ALA A 122 11.53 -0.77 16.66
CA ALA A 122 10.67 -1.71 17.36
C ALA A 122 9.41 -0.98 17.87
N LEU A 123 8.30 -1.72 17.99
CA LEU A 123 7.01 -1.27 18.56
C LEU A 123 6.23 -0.24 17.73
N ASN A 124 6.89 0.57 16.91
CA ASN A 124 6.22 1.48 15.99
C ASN A 124 6.22 0.98 14.56
N THR A 125 6.81 -0.19 14.29
CA THR A 125 6.80 -0.77 12.95
C THR A 125 5.84 -1.94 12.88
N ALA A 126 4.97 -1.90 11.87
CA ALA A 126 4.06 -2.97 11.51
C ALA A 126 4.50 -3.62 10.18
N VAL A 127 4.23 -4.91 10.06
CA VAL A 127 4.48 -5.72 8.87
C VAL A 127 3.15 -6.28 8.39
N TYR A 128 2.85 -6.05 7.12
CA TYR A 128 1.58 -6.37 6.49
C TYR A 128 1.80 -7.30 5.29
N LEU A 129 0.78 -8.11 4.98
CA LEU A 129 0.63 -8.73 3.66
C LEU A 129 -0.40 -7.90 2.89
N LEU A 130 0.06 -7.16 1.87
CA LEU A 130 -0.76 -6.21 1.12
C LEU A 130 -0.81 -6.56 -0.36
N GLU A 131 -1.94 -6.20 -0.97
CA GLU A 131 -2.04 -5.91 -2.40
C GLU A 131 -1.86 -4.41 -2.57
N GLU A 132 -1.07 -3.99 -3.56
CA GLU A 132 -0.99 -2.60 -4.01
C GLU A 132 -1.38 -2.51 -5.48
N TYR A 133 -2.16 -1.50 -5.81
CA TYR A 133 -2.59 -1.17 -7.15
C TYR A 133 -2.17 0.25 -7.46
N LEU A 134 -1.29 0.42 -8.45
CA LEU A 134 -0.82 1.72 -8.91
C LEU A 134 -1.42 2.03 -10.28
N PHE A 135 -2.21 3.09 -10.35
CA PHE A 135 -2.77 3.63 -11.59
C PHE A 135 -1.98 4.85 -12.01
N GLU A 136 -1.41 4.80 -13.22
CA GLU A 136 -0.61 5.87 -13.81
C GLU A 136 -0.83 5.92 -15.32
N VAL A 137 -0.74 7.11 -15.92
CA VAL A 137 -0.78 7.24 -17.39
C VAL A 137 0.64 7.21 -17.94
N ASP A 138 0.95 6.20 -18.75
CA ASP A 138 2.12 6.24 -19.62
C ASP A 138 1.86 7.25 -20.75
N THR A 139 2.38 8.46 -20.54
CA THR A 139 2.25 9.58 -21.48
C THR A 139 2.95 9.36 -22.81
N SER A 140 3.89 8.41 -22.90
CA SER A 140 4.57 8.08 -24.15
C SER A 140 3.67 7.27 -25.09
N SER A 141 2.78 6.46 -24.52
CA SER A 141 1.84 5.61 -25.25
C SER A 141 0.37 6.03 -25.12
N ASN A 142 0.08 7.03 -24.28
CA ASN A 142 -1.28 7.47 -23.91
C ASN A 142 -2.14 6.32 -23.39
N VAL A 143 -1.58 5.54 -22.47
CA VAL A 143 -2.25 4.37 -21.88
C VAL A 143 -2.32 4.54 -20.37
N LEU A 144 -3.50 4.36 -19.79
CA LEU A 144 -3.62 4.17 -18.35
C LEU A 144 -3.19 2.74 -18.03
N THR A 145 -2.16 2.60 -17.21
CA THR A 145 -1.63 1.33 -16.74
C THR A 145 -2.08 1.05 -15.32
N LEU A 146 -2.09 -0.24 -14.98
CA LEU A 146 -2.25 -0.75 -13.63
C LEU A 146 -1.04 -1.62 -13.31
N GLU A 147 -0.23 -1.17 -12.38
CA GLU A 147 0.86 -1.95 -11.79
C GLU A 147 0.40 -2.60 -10.48
N PHE A 148 0.76 -3.87 -10.29
CA PHE A 148 0.39 -4.64 -9.11
C PHE A 148 1.62 -4.89 -8.23
N GLU A 149 1.47 -4.63 -6.93
CA GLU A 149 2.47 -4.87 -5.88
C GLU A 149 3.86 -4.30 -6.22
N GLY A 150 3.96 -3.11 -6.84
CA GLY A 150 5.25 -2.50 -7.18
C GLY A 150 6.12 -3.33 -8.14
N ASN A 151 5.51 -4.19 -8.96
CA ASN A 151 6.18 -4.95 -10.01
C ASN A 151 5.95 -4.32 -11.38
N SER A 152 6.83 -3.40 -11.76
CA SER A 152 6.77 -2.69 -13.05
C SER A 152 6.92 -3.59 -14.28
N ALA A 153 7.35 -4.85 -14.13
CA ALA A 153 7.31 -5.82 -15.22
C ALA A 153 5.90 -6.37 -15.48
N GLN A 154 4.97 -6.20 -14.53
CA GLN A 154 3.58 -6.66 -14.60
C GLN A 154 2.61 -5.46 -14.68
N GLN A 155 2.73 -4.68 -15.74
CA GLN A 155 1.78 -3.60 -16.04
C GLN A 155 0.65 -4.12 -16.93
N ASN A 156 -0.59 -3.93 -16.46
CA ASN A 156 -1.79 -4.22 -17.23
C ASN A 156 -2.34 -2.95 -17.85
N THR A 157 -2.73 -3.00 -19.13
CA THR A 157 -3.42 -1.89 -19.77
C THR A 157 -4.87 -1.80 -19.30
N VAL A 158 -5.27 -0.65 -18.76
CA VAL A 158 -6.64 -0.37 -18.31
C VAL A 158 -7.44 0.35 -19.40
N ALA A 159 -6.86 1.38 -20.01
CA ALA A 159 -7.51 2.18 -21.03
C ALA A 159 -6.49 2.74 -22.04
N PHE A 160 -6.95 2.94 -23.28
CA PHE A 160 -6.16 3.45 -24.40
C PHE A 160 -6.57 4.88 -24.77
N ASP A 161 -5.70 5.56 -25.51
CA ASP A 161 -5.91 6.93 -26.00
C ASP A 161 -6.21 7.91 -24.85
N VAL A 162 -5.64 7.65 -23.67
CA VAL A 162 -5.82 8.44 -22.44
C VAL A 162 -4.88 9.63 -22.48
N THR A 163 -5.47 10.83 -22.45
CA THR A 163 -4.73 12.09 -22.41
C THR A 163 -4.69 12.70 -21.02
N ASN A 164 -5.63 12.33 -20.15
CA ASN A 164 -5.61 12.77 -18.76
C ASN A 164 -6.33 11.78 -17.84
N PHE A 165 -5.79 11.61 -16.63
CA PHE A 165 -6.38 10.88 -15.52
C PHE A 165 -6.36 11.81 -14.32
N GLN A 166 -7.52 12.13 -13.76
CA GLN A 166 -7.67 13.08 -12.68
C GLN A 166 -8.49 12.45 -11.56
N VAL A 167 -8.08 12.65 -10.33
CA VAL A 167 -8.75 12.12 -9.13
C VAL A 167 -9.01 13.25 -8.16
N VAL A 168 -10.25 13.30 -7.66
CA VAL A 168 -10.63 14.21 -6.58
C VAL A 168 -11.16 13.37 -5.43
N LEU A 169 -10.56 13.54 -4.26
CA LEU A 169 -11.01 12.93 -3.02
C LEU A 169 -11.94 13.92 -2.32
N THR A 170 -13.06 13.43 -1.80
CA THR A 170 -13.95 14.21 -0.92
C THR A 170 -13.91 13.59 0.46
N MET A 171 -13.59 14.40 1.45
CA MET A 171 -13.56 14.03 2.86
C MET A 171 -14.98 14.04 3.46
N ASP A 172 -15.13 13.53 4.68
CA ASP A 172 -16.40 13.46 5.42
C ASP A 172 -17.01 14.83 5.72
N ASP A 173 -16.16 15.85 5.88
CA ASP A 173 -16.53 17.26 6.04
C ASP A 173 -16.83 17.99 4.70
N ASP A 174 -16.94 17.25 3.60
CA ASP A 174 -17.13 17.75 2.23
C ASP A 174 -15.94 18.54 1.65
N THR A 175 -14.79 18.59 2.33
CA THR A 175 -13.55 19.14 1.77
C THR A 175 -13.09 18.30 0.58
N GLN A 176 -12.75 18.96 -0.52
CA GLN A 176 -12.15 18.31 -1.69
C GLN A 176 -10.64 18.49 -1.69
N ILE A 177 -9.92 17.39 -1.88
CA ILE A 177 -8.46 17.38 -2.01
C ILE A 177 -8.07 16.65 -3.30
N THR A 178 -6.98 17.08 -3.91
CA THR A 178 -6.39 16.49 -5.13
C THR A 178 -5.05 15.83 -4.85
N GLU A 179 -4.65 15.77 -3.57
CA GLU A 179 -3.40 15.18 -3.13
C GLU A 179 -3.63 14.55 -1.75
N LEU A 180 -3.03 13.39 -1.54
CA LEU A 180 -2.95 12.68 -0.26
C LEU A 180 -1.70 11.82 -0.29
N LEU A 181 -0.62 12.26 0.35
CA LEU A 181 0.68 11.61 0.28
C LEU A 181 0.86 10.54 1.37
N ASP A 182 1.85 9.66 1.18
CA ASP A 182 2.19 8.58 2.11
C ASP A 182 2.50 9.09 3.54
N ASP A 183 3.07 10.29 3.65
CA ASP A 183 3.48 10.95 4.90
C ASP A 183 2.46 11.97 5.43
N ASP A 184 1.31 12.15 4.76
CA ASP A 184 0.34 13.19 5.13
C ASP A 184 -0.38 12.87 6.44
N ALA A 185 -0.08 13.65 7.48
CA ALA A 185 -0.70 13.55 8.81
C ALA A 185 -1.97 14.41 8.96
N THR A 186 -2.32 15.20 7.95
CA THR A 186 -3.47 16.12 7.96
C THR A 186 -4.76 15.38 7.67
N TYR A 187 -4.72 14.48 6.69
CA TYR A 187 -5.88 13.75 6.21
C TYR A 187 -5.74 12.26 6.51
N ASP A 188 -6.85 11.67 6.95
CA ASP A 188 -6.97 10.23 7.18
C ASP A 188 -7.80 9.61 6.05
N TRP A 189 -7.27 8.59 5.40
CA TRP A 189 -7.96 7.84 4.36
C TRP A 189 -9.28 7.21 4.83
N LYS A 190 -9.47 7.03 6.15
CA LYS A 190 -10.74 6.58 6.75
C LYS A 190 -11.83 7.63 6.70
N ASN A 191 -11.47 8.91 6.66
CA ASN A 191 -12.41 10.01 6.53
C ASN A 191 -12.79 10.27 5.07
N LEU A 192 -12.36 9.44 4.12
CA LEU A 192 -12.78 9.54 2.74
C LEU A 192 -14.26 9.20 2.58
N LYS A 193 -15.03 10.17 2.09
CA LYS A 193 -16.44 10.04 1.74
C LYS A 193 -16.62 9.56 0.31
N LEU A 194 -15.81 10.06 -0.62
CA LEU A 194 -15.95 9.81 -2.05
C LEU A 194 -14.60 9.91 -2.76
N VAL A 195 -14.37 9.02 -3.74
CA VAL A 195 -13.29 9.12 -4.71
C VAL A 195 -13.92 9.35 -6.08
N GLN A 196 -13.72 10.52 -6.66
CA GLN A 196 -14.12 10.82 -8.03
C GLN A 196 -12.94 10.63 -8.96
N VAL A 197 -13.12 9.81 -10.00
CA VAL A 197 -12.11 9.57 -11.04
C VAL A 197 -12.64 10.09 -12.36
N THR A 198 -11.86 10.92 -13.04
CA THR A 198 -12.16 11.43 -14.37
C THR A 198 -11.06 11.02 -15.33
N LEU A 199 -11.44 10.25 -16.34
CA LEU A 199 -10.58 9.82 -17.43
C LEU A 199 -10.94 10.61 -18.68
N SER A 200 -9.95 11.25 -19.30
CA SER A 200 -10.10 11.94 -20.57
C SER A 200 -9.20 11.32 -21.63
N GLY A 201 -9.69 11.26 -22.85
CA GLY A 201 -8.97 10.71 -23.98
C GLY A 201 -9.33 11.39 -25.28
N ALA A 202 -8.48 11.24 -26.28
CA ALA A 202 -8.70 11.82 -27.60
C ALA A 202 -8.18 10.90 -28.70
N ARG A 203 -8.97 10.75 -29.76
CA ARG A 203 -8.59 9.94 -30.92
C ARG A 203 -8.81 10.69 -32.22
N GLU A 204 -7.82 10.70 -33.10
CA GLU A 204 -7.96 11.25 -34.44
C GLU A 204 -8.49 10.19 -35.41
N ARG A 205 -9.51 10.54 -36.20
CA ARG A 205 -10.01 9.72 -37.29
C ARG A 205 -10.33 10.60 -38.49
N LYS A 206 -9.61 10.39 -39.60
CA LYS A 206 -9.76 11.14 -40.86
C LYS A 206 -9.54 12.65 -40.68
N GLY A 207 -8.55 13.08 -39.91
CA GLY A 207 -8.25 14.50 -39.69
C GLY A 207 -9.18 15.20 -38.69
N ILE A 208 -10.05 14.45 -38.01
CA ILE A 208 -10.97 14.97 -37.00
C ILE A 208 -10.62 14.34 -35.65
N THR A 209 -10.36 15.17 -34.65
CA THR A 209 -10.12 14.73 -33.26
C THR A 209 -11.43 14.58 -32.51
N TYR A 210 -11.65 13.40 -31.94
CA TYR A 210 -12.78 13.10 -31.07
C TYR A 210 -12.29 13.00 -29.64
N GLY A 211 -12.67 13.97 -28.80
CA GLY A 211 -12.44 13.91 -27.36
C GLY A 211 -13.54 13.14 -26.64
N THR A 212 -13.17 12.33 -25.67
CA THR A 212 -14.08 11.61 -24.78
C THR A 212 -13.67 11.83 -23.33
N SER A 213 -14.65 11.96 -22.45
CA SER A 213 -14.40 12.01 -21.00
C SER A 213 -15.42 11.13 -20.29
N LEU A 214 -14.94 10.38 -19.30
CA LEU A 214 -15.74 9.54 -18.40
C LEU A 214 -15.41 9.96 -16.97
N SER A 215 -16.43 10.23 -16.17
CA SER A 215 -16.28 10.49 -14.74
C SER A 215 -17.11 9.49 -13.95
N ALA A 216 -16.52 8.94 -12.89
CA ALA A 216 -17.15 7.96 -12.01
C ALA A 216 -16.86 8.31 -10.55
N ASN A 217 -17.84 8.02 -9.69
CA ASN A 217 -17.77 8.25 -8.25
C ASN A 217 -17.77 6.90 -7.53
N TYR A 218 -16.79 6.71 -6.65
CA TYR A 218 -16.63 5.49 -5.85
C TYR A 218 -16.76 5.82 -4.36
N PHE A 219 -17.47 4.96 -3.64
CA PHE A 219 -17.62 5.05 -2.19
C PHE A 219 -16.68 4.03 -1.55
N PRO A 220 -15.61 4.48 -0.87
CA PRO A 220 -14.71 3.56 -0.20
C PRO A 220 -15.44 2.79 0.90
N ARG A 221 -15.12 1.51 1.06
CA ARG A 221 -15.70 0.66 2.12
C ARG A 221 -15.16 0.99 3.52
N ASN A 222 -14.23 1.93 3.59
CA ASN A 222 -13.47 2.36 4.76
C ASN A 222 -14.37 2.94 5.87
N VAL A 223 -15.54 3.49 5.52
CA VAL A 223 -16.54 3.98 6.48
C VAL A 223 -17.04 2.87 7.43
N LEU A 224 -16.79 1.60 7.09
CA LEU A 224 -17.14 0.43 7.92
C LEU A 224 -15.92 -0.26 8.56
N SER A 225 -14.71 0.31 8.40
CA SER A 225 -13.47 -0.17 9.02
C SER A 225 -13.47 0.20 10.51
N TYR A 226 -13.61 -0.78 11.41
CA TYR A 226 -13.59 -0.58 12.84
C TYR A 226 -12.15 -0.39 13.34
N ASP A 227 -11.87 0.70 14.07
CA ASP A 227 -10.66 0.82 14.89
C ASP A 227 -10.86 0.04 16.19
N GLY A 228 -10.11 -1.05 16.34
CA GLY A 228 -10.05 -1.84 17.57
C GLY A 228 -9.11 -1.25 18.60
#